data_AF-A0A7J8V0Z6-F1
#
_entry.id   AF-A0A7J8V0Z6-F1
#
_cell.length_a   1.000
_cell.length_b   1.000
_cell.length_c   1.000
_cell.angle_alpha   90.00
_cell.angle_beta   90.00
_cell.angle_gamma   90.00
#
_symmetry.space_group_name_H-M   'P 1'
#
loop_
_entity.id
_entity.type
_entity.pdbx_description
1 polymer ?
#
loop_
_entity_poly.entity_id
_entity_poly.type
_entity_poly.pdbx_seq_one_letter_code
_entity_poly.pdbx_strand_id
1 'polypeptide(L)'
;MNNLLLFTLFFLFRNLNPILSLSPNGLSLLSLKLAVDLPIGHDSPFTDWSKNDATPCRWSGISCMNITGFPDPRVVGITVFGKNLRGYIPSELGTLIYLLMLNLHNNNFYGSIPGQLFNETLLHSLFLYGNNLSGSLPPLICNLPMLQNLDLSNNSLSGSLPENLKNCKQLQRLILAQNKFSGQIPGGIWPKTKNLVQLDLSSNEFNGSIPNTIEELNSLSMILNLSYNHLSADAAELAFLGLIIVYIYWKKKDLSNGCSCTGKRTFGFNIELDELLRASAYVLGKSGLGIVYKMVLENGVPVVVRRLGEGGSDQQRYRKFAAEV
;
A
#
# COMPACT_ATOMS: atom_id res chain seq x y z
N MET A 1 -62.59 -44.67 22.16
CA MET A 1 -61.98 -44.11 20.94
C MET A 1 -61.45 -42.72 21.29
N ASN A 2 -60.15 -42.53 21.05
CA ASN A 2 -59.37 -41.29 20.97
C ASN A 2 -59.37 -40.30 22.15
N ASN A 3 -58.40 -40.51 23.05
CA ASN A 3 -57.76 -39.45 23.83
C ASN A 3 -56.26 -39.79 23.90
N LEU A 4 -55.48 -39.40 22.88
CA LEU A 4 -54.02 -39.38 22.98
C LEU A 4 -53.40 -38.58 21.82
N LEU A 5 -53.10 -37.29 22.05
CA LEU A 5 -52.06 -36.54 21.33
C LEU A 5 -51.84 -35.19 22.03
N LEU A 6 -51.31 -35.25 23.24
CA LEU A 6 -50.63 -34.12 23.88
C LEU A 6 -49.48 -34.66 24.72
N PHE A 7 -48.32 -34.84 24.09
CA PHE A 7 -47.04 -35.02 24.81
C PHE A 7 -45.95 -34.25 24.08
N THR A 8 -45.64 -33.09 24.66
CA THR A 8 -44.31 -32.51 24.87
C THR A 8 -43.27 -32.60 23.75
N LEU A 9 -42.95 -31.42 23.21
CA LEU A 9 -41.61 -30.96 22.81
C LEU A 9 -40.46 -31.77 23.44
N PHE A 10 -39.61 -32.38 22.61
CA PHE A 10 -38.19 -32.45 22.89
C PHE A 10 -37.43 -32.12 21.60
N PHE A 11 -36.73 -31.00 21.65
CA PHE A 11 -35.88 -30.45 20.60
C PHE A 11 -34.94 -31.52 20.05
N LEU A 12 -35.15 -31.96 18.81
CA LEU A 12 -34.07 -32.46 17.97
C LEU A 12 -33.41 -31.29 17.23
N PHE A 13 -32.96 -30.28 17.98
CA PHE A 13 -31.78 -29.53 17.54
C PHE A 13 -30.58 -30.43 17.82
N ARG A 14 -30.43 -31.48 17.01
CA ARG A 14 -29.12 -32.12 16.86
C ARG A 14 -28.18 -31.00 16.43
N ASN A 15 -27.11 -30.81 17.20
CA ASN A 15 -25.95 -29.96 16.93
C ASN A 15 -25.73 -29.70 15.43
N LEU A 16 -26.41 -28.70 14.88
CA LEU A 16 -25.92 -28.00 13.72
C LEU A 16 -24.81 -27.14 14.30
N ASN A 17 -23.58 -27.66 14.29
CA ASN A 17 -22.43 -26.77 14.32
C ASN A 17 -22.73 -25.75 13.21
N PRO A 18 -22.88 -24.45 13.52
CA PRO A 18 -23.03 -23.47 12.46
C PRO A 18 -21.80 -23.66 11.57
N ILE A 19 -22.01 -24.09 10.33
CA ILE A 19 -20.96 -24.06 9.33
C ILE A 19 -20.66 -22.58 9.22
N LEU A 20 -19.57 -22.14 9.85
CA LEU A 20 -19.11 -20.77 9.75
C LEU A 20 -18.78 -20.55 8.28
N SER A 21 -19.64 -19.81 7.58
CA SER A 21 -19.39 -19.42 6.20
C SER A 21 -18.36 -18.30 6.23
N LEU A 22 -17.28 -18.47 5.49
CA LEU A 22 -16.28 -17.43 5.30
C LEU A 22 -16.93 -16.13 4.81
N SER A 23 -16.51 -15.00 5.39
CA SER A 23 -17.03 -13.68 5.01
C SER A 23 -16.82 -13.39 3.51
N PRO A 24 -17.64 -12.51 2.90
CA PRO A 24 -17.46 -12.12 1.49
C PRO A 24 -16.03 -11.64 1.17
N ASN A 25 -15.42 -10.87 2.08
CA ASN A 25 -14.02 -10.45 1.94
C ASN A 25 -13.06 -11.65 1.90
N GLY A 26 -13.34 -12.69 2.68
CA GLY A 26 -12.57 -13.92 2.64
C GLY A 26 -12.73 -14.67 1.32
N LEU A 27 -13.92 -14.69 0.72
CA LEU A 27 -14.13 -15.28 -0.61
C LEU A 27 -13.31 -14.54 -1.69
N SER A 28 -13.26 -13.20 -1.63
CA SER A 28 -12.43 -12.38 -2.52
C SER A 28 -10.93 -12.67 -2.35
N LEU A 29 -10.49 -13.01 -1.13
CA LEU A 29 -9.11 -13.44 -0.91
C LEU A 29 -8.87 -14.88 -1.41
N LEU A 30 -9.84 -15.78 -1.29
CA LEU A 30 -9.71 -17.12 -1.87
C LEU A 30 -9.59 -17.08 -3.40
N SER A 31 -10.14 -16.07 -4.10
CA SER A 31 -9.89 -15.93 -5.53
C SER A 31 -8.40 -15.67 -5.83
N LEU A 32 -7.70 -14.88 -5.01
CA LEU A 32 -6.25 -14.70 -5.12
C LEU A 32 -5.49 -16.00 -4.88
N LYS A 33 -5.90 -16.79 -3.88
CA LYS A 33 -5.32 -18.12 -3.66
C LYS A 33 -5.53 -19.05 -4.86
N LEU A 34 -6.70 -19.01 -5.49
CA LEU A 34 -7.04 -19.81 -6.67
C LEU A 34 -6.35 -19.31 -7.96
N ALA A 35 -6.03 -18.02 -8.04
CA ALA A 35 -5.36 -17.41 -9.19
C ALA A 35 -3.84 -17.68 -9.22
N VAL A 36 -3.27 -18.23 -8.14
CA VAL A 36 -1.85 -18.60 -8.06
C VAL A 36 -1.65 -20.03 -8.54
N ASP A 37 -0.82 -20.18 -9.57
CA ASP A 37 -0.33 -21.44 -10.09
C ASP A 37 0.60 -22.08 -9.05
N LEU A 38 0.20 -23.24 -8.49
CA LEU A 38 1.07 -24.01 -7.62
C LEU A 38 1.87 -25.02 -8.43
N PRO A 39 3.22 -25.00 -8.38
CA PRO A 39 4.03 -26.08 -8.92
C PRO A 39 3.69 -27.40 -8.21
N ILE A 40 3.63 -28.49 -8.97
CA ILE A 40 3.37 -29.83 -8.43
C ILE A 40 4.45 -30.16 -7.38
N GLY A 41 4.03 -30.49 -6.15
CA GLY A 41 4.94 -30.94 -5.08
C GLY A 41 5.48 -29.86 -4.14
N HIS A 42 5.03 -28.60 -4.25
CA HIS A 42 5.36 -27.54 -3.29
C HIS A 42 4.17 -27.18 -2.40
N ASP A 43 4.44 -26.93 -1.12
CA ASP A 43 3.43 -26.44 -0.17
C ASP A 43 2.90 -25.07 -0.62
N SER A 44 1.57 -24.92 -0.57
CA SER A 44 0.93 -23.65 -0.89
C SER A 44 1.39 -22.58 0.12
N PRO A 45 1.86 -21.41 -0.32
CA PRO A 45 2.24 -20.30 0.57
C PRO A 45 1.06 -19.68 1.33
N PHE A 46 -0.14 -20.22 1.11
CA PHE A 46 -1.43 -19.89 1.71
C PHE A 46 -1.95 -21.06 2.57
N THR A 47 -1.09 -21.70 3.37
CA THR A 47 -1.45 -22.87 4.18
C THR A 47 -2.59 -22.60 5.16
N ASP A 48 -2.64 -21.38 5.70
CA ASP A 48 -3.61 -20.93 6.70
C ASP A 48 -4.84 -20.24 6.11
N TRP A 49 -4.91 -20.07 4.78
CA TRP A 49 -6.09 -19.49 4.12
C TRP A 49 -7.14 -20.58 3.91
N SER A 50 -8.13 -20.66 4.81
CA SER A 50 -9.11 -21.75 4.82
C SER A 50 -10.55 -21.25 4.63
N LYS A 51 -11.29 -21.93 3.73
CA LYS A 51 -12.73 -21.69 3.54
C LYS A 51 -13.60 -22.00 4.77
N ASN A 52 -13.04 -22.70 5.76
CA ASN A 52 -13.73 -23.08 6.99
C ASN A 52 -13.59 -22.02 8.10
N ASP A 53 -12.77 -21.00 7.90
CA ASP A 53 -12.66 -19.89 8.85
C ASP A 53 -13.84 -18.93 8.68
N ALA A 54 -14.34 -18.37 9.78
CA ALA A 54 -15.36 -17.31 9.71
C ALA A 54 -14.81 -16.01 9.10
N THR A 55 -13.51 -15.76 9.29
CA THR A 55 -12.87 -14.49 8.93
C THR A 55 -11.45 -14.70 8.42
N PRO A 56 -11.01 -13.95 7.39
CA PRO A 56 -9.64 -14.00 6.89
C PRO A 56 -8.64 -13.24 7.77
N CYS A 57 -9.07 -12.59 8.85
CA CYS A 57 -8.20 -11.69 9.63
C CYS A 57 -7.08 -12.38 10.40
N ARG A 58 -7.09 -13.71 10.48
CA ARG A 58 -6.00 -14.52 11.05
C ARG A 58 -5.04 -15.06 9.99
N TRP A 59 -5.34 -14.84 8.72
CA TRP A 59 -4.55 -15.34 7.61
C TRP A 59 -3.25 -14.55 7.46
N SER A 60 -2.19 -15.27 7.15
CA SER A 60 -0.86 -14.73 6.93
C SER A 60 -0.89 -13.71 5.80
N GLY A 61 -0.41 -12.50 6.10
CA GLY A 61 -0.38 -11.38 5.17
C GLY A 61 -1.68 -10.57 5.10
N ILE A 62 -2.73 -10.92 5.84
CA ILE A 62 -3.99 -10.17 5.88
C ILE A 62 -4.04 -9.27 7.11
N SER A 63 -4.34 -8.00 6.90
CA SER A 63 -4.57 -7.01 7.96
C SER A 63 -6.03 -6.59 7.96
N CYS A 64 -6.62 -6.56 9.15
CA CYS A 64 -8.00 -6.13 9.34
C CYS A 64 -8.14 -5.00 10.35
N MET A 65 -9.22 -4.23 10.23
CA MET A 65 -9.57 -3.16 11.15
C MET A 65 -11.06 -3.25 11.54
N ASN A 66 -11.36 -2.93 12.78
CA ASN A 66 -12.74 -2.73 13.23
C ASN A 66 -13.23 -1.37 12.72
N ILE A 67 -14.28 -1.37 11.91
CA ILE A 67 -14.87 -0.16 11.37
C ILE A 67 -16.20 0.09 12.07
N THR A 68 -16.38 1.29 12.61
CA THR A 68 -17.62 1.71 13.28
C THR A 68 -18.83 1.51 12.36
N GLY A 69 -19.88 0.88 12.87
CA GLY A 69 -21.08 0.55 12.10
C GLY A 69 -21.07 -0.84 11.45
N PHE A 70 -19.99 -1.62 11.61
CA PHE A 70 -19.94 -3.01 11.14
C PHE A 70 -19.64 -3.99 12.28
N PRO A 71 -20.32 -5.15 12.31
CA PRO A 71 -20.12 -6.16 13.35
C PRO A 71 -18.79 -6.91 13.20
N ASP A 72 -18.32 -7.10 11.96
CA ASP A 72 -17.10 -7.85 11.66
C ASP A 72 -15.95 -6.95 11.20
N PRO A 73 -14.69 -7.29 11.55
CA PRO A 73 -13.52 -6.58 11.05
C PRO A 73 -13.45 -6.61 9.51
N ARG A 74 -13.01 -5.51 8.91
CA ARG A 74 -12.85 -5.35 7.46
C ARG A 74 -11.40 -5.55 7.06
N VAL A 75 -11.17 -6.17 5.90
CA VAL A 75 -9.83 -6.33 5.33
C VAL A 75 -9.36 -4.97 4.82
N VAL A 76 -8.24 -4.50 5.36
CA VAL A 76 -7.63 -3.20 5.01
C VAL A 76 -6.26 -3.35 4.37
N GLY A 77 -5.63 -4.51 4.48
CA GLY A 77 -4.30 -4.73 3.91
C GLY A 77 -4.08 -6.17 3.45
N ILE A 78 -3.46 -6.31 2.28
CA ILE A 78 -2.95 -7.58 1.74
C ILE A 78 -1.44 -7.42 1.53
N THR A 79 -0.64 -8.26 2.19
CA THR A 79 0.82 -8.23 2.18
C THR A 79 1.38 -9.62 1.90
N VAL A 80 1.44 -9.96 0.61
CA VAL A 80 1.90 -11.27 0.12
C VAL A 80 2.99 -11.05 -0.93
N PHE A 81 4.15 -10.59 -0.47
CA PHE A 81 5.31 -10.25 -1.31
C PHE A 81 6.44 -11.28 -1.14
N GLY A 82 7.33 -11.40 -2.13
CA GLY A 82 8.57 -12.17 -1.97
C GLY A 82 8.39 -13.68 -1.81
N LYS A 83 7.28 -14.25 -2.29
CA LYS A 83 6.94 -15.67 -2.12
C LYS A 83 7.07 -16.49 -3.41
N ASN A 84 7.69 -15.93 -4.45
CA ASN A 84 7.83 -16.53 -5.78
C ASN A 84 6.48 -16.96 -6.41
N LEU A 85 5.38 -16.31 -6.03
CA LEU A 85 4.04 -16.68 -6.50
C LEU A 85 3.91 -16.43 -7.98
N ARG A 86 3.48 -17.43 -8.75
CA ARG A 86 3.14 -17.28 -10.15
C ARG A 86 1.62 -17.34 -10.32
N GLY A 87 1.05 -16.50 -11.15
CA GLY A 87 -0.41 -16.43 -11.34
C GLY A 87 -0.85 -15.06 -11.83
N TYR A 88 -2.13 -14.74 -11.73
CA TYR A 88 -2.66 -13.41 -12.07
C TYR A 88 -3.31 -12.72 -10.87
N ILE A 89 -3.53 -11.41 -10.97
CA ILE A 89 -4.25 -10.63 -9.96
C ILE A 89 -5.75 -10.70 -10.28
N PRO A 90 -6.60 -11.34 -9.45
CA PRO A 90 -8.02 -11.46 -9.72
C PRO A 90 -8.76 -10.14 -9.52
N SER A 91 -9.78 -9.92 -10.35
CA SER A 91 -10.60 -8.70 -10.32
C SER A 91 -11.49 -8.60 -9.07
N GLU A 92 -11.79 -9.75 -8.45
CA GLU A 92 -12.59 -9.88 -7.23
C GLU A 92 -11.93 -9.18 -6.04
N LEU A 93 -10.61 -8.93 -6.08
CA LEU A 93 -9.95 -8.09 -5.08
C LEU A 93 -10.51 -6.66 -5.05
N GLY A 94 -11.09 -6.17 -6.15
CA GLY A 94 -11.80 -4.89 -6.20
C GLY A 94 -13.06 -4.82 -5.34
N THR A 95 -13.59 -5.97 -4.88
CA THR A 95 -14.75 -6.01 -3.96
C THR A 95 -14.37 -5.65 -2.51
N LEU A 96 -13.08 -5.60 -2.20
CA LEU A 96 -12.56 -5.21 -0.89
C LEU A 96 -12.58 -3.68 -0.76
N ILE A 97 -13.76 -3.10 -0.59
CA ILE A 97 -13.97 -1.64 -0.62
C ILE A 97 -13.16 -0.88 0.45
N TYR A 98 -12.79 -1.53 1.56
CA TYR A 98 -11.97 -0.94 2.62
C TYR A 98 -10.46 -1.21 2.48
N LEU A 99 -10.01 -1.80 1.36
CA LEU A 99 -8.61 -2.12 1.14
C LEU A 99 -7.79 -0.83 1.00
N LEU A 100 -6.90 -0.58 1.96
CA LEU A 100 -5.99 0.56 1.99
C LEU A 100 -4.64 0.21 1.35
N MET A 101 -4.20 -1.04 1.48
CA MET A 101 -2.88 -1.49 1.03
C MET A 101 -2.96 -2.81 0.27
N LEU A 102 -2.44 -2.82 -0.95
CA LEU A 102 -2.17 -4.03 -1.71
C LEU A 102 -0.68 -4.12 -2.01
N ASN A 103 -0.01 -5.10 -1.41
CA ASN A 103 1.40 -5.36 -1.60
C ASN A 103 1.61 -6.81 -2.05
N LEU A 104 1.98 -6.97 -3.32
CA LEU A 104 2.28 -8.24 -3.99
C LEU A 104 3.67 -8.22 -4.66
N HIS A 105 4.56 -7.31 -4.25
CA HIS A 105 5.84 -7.11 -4.93
C HIS A 105 6.77 -8.34 -4.86
N ASN A 106 7.77 -8.38 -5.74
CA ASN A 106 8.77 -9.46 -5.82
C ASN A 106 8.12 -10.86 -5.87
N ASN A 107 7.21 -11.05 -6.82
CA ASN A 107 6.62 -12.34 -7.16
C ASN A 107 6.71 -12.52 -8.69
N ASN A 108 6.02 -13.51 -9.23
CA ASN A 108 5.93 -13.82 -10.66
C ASN A 108 4.50 -13.61 -11.19
N PHE A 109 3.75 -12.64 -10.65
CA PHE A 109 2.40 -12.33 -11.15
C PHE A 109 2.48 -11.81 -12.59
N TYR A 110 1.58 -12.26 -13.45
CA TYR A 110 1.49 -11.90 -14.86
C TYR A 110 0.08 -11.45 -15.25
N GLY A 111 -0.06 -10.99 -16.49
CA GLY A 111 -1.31 -10.43 -16.99
C GLY A 111 -1.47 -8.96 -16.62
N SER A 112 -2.65 -8.40 -16.88
CA SER A 112 -2.94 -7.00 -16.62
C SER A 112 -3.34 -6.74 -15.18
N ILE A 113 -3.13 -5.50 -14.74
CA ILE A 113 -3.67 -5.02 -13.46
C ILE A 113 -5.18 -4.84 -13.65
N PRO A 114 -6.04 -5.54 -12.90
CA PRO A 114 -7.49 -5.43 -13.07
C PRO A 114 -7.98 -4.04 -12.67
N GLY A 115 -8.71 -3.38 -13.58
CA GLY A 115 -9.27 -2.04 -13.37
C GLY A 115 -10.20 -1.93 -12.16
N GLN A 116 -10.83 -3.06 -11.78
CA GLN A 116 -11.72 -3.19 -10.64
C GLN A 116 -11.03 -2.87 -9.31
N LEU A 117 -9.70 -3.01 -9.19
CA LEU A 117 -8.97 -2.57 -8.00
C LEU A 117 -9.11 -1.07 -7.75
N PHE A 118 -9.35 -0.30 -8.81
CA PHE A 118 -9.45 1.16 -8.76
C PHE A 118 -10.90 1.63 -8.75
N ASN A 119 -11.85 0.71 -8.58
CA ASN A 119 -13.27 1.00 -8.52
C ASN A 119 -13.78 0.74 -7.09
N GLU A 120 -14.17 1.78 -6.37
CA GLU A 120 -14.79 1.71 -5.02
C GLU A 120 -13.88 1.22 -3.87
N THR A 121 -12.58 1.02 -4.09
CA THR A 121 -11.63 0.75 -3.00
C THR A 121 -11.15 2.03 -2.33
N LEU A 122 -10.61 1.91 -1.11
CA LEU A 122 -9.93 2.99 -0.40
C LEU A 122 -8.41 2.93 -0.58
N LEU A 123 -7.94 2.34 -1.69
CA LEU A 123 -6.53 2.06 -1.90
C LEU A 123 -5.69 3.34 -1.77
N HIS A 124 -4.76 3.28 -0.82
CA HIS A 124 -3.82 4.33 -0.50
C HIS A 124 -2.41 3.97 -0.99
N SER A 125 -2.05 2.69 -0.93
CA SER A 125 -0.74 2.18 -1.37
C SER A 125 -0.88 0.91 -2.19
N LEU A 126 -0.32 0.94 -3.40
CA LEU A 126 -0.27 -0.18 -4.33
C LEU A 126 1.19 -0.48 -4.70
N PHE A 127 1.68 -1.64 -4.26
CA PHE A 127 3.04 -2.12 -4.51
C PHE A 127 3.01 -3.43 -5.28
N LEU A 128 3.26 -3.35 -6.58
CA LEU A 128 3.28 -4.49 -7.49
C LEU A 128 4.64 -4.65 -8.21
N TYR A 129 5.66 -3.94 -7.75
CA TYR A 129 6.97 -3.94 -8.39
C TYR A 129 7.64 -5.32 -8.37
N GLY A 130 8.54 -5.58 -9.32
CA GLY A 130 9.25 -6.85 -9.42
C GLY A 130 8.31 -8.02 -9.68
N ASN A 131 7.48 -7.89 -10.71
CA ASN A 131 6.58 -8.93 -11.21
C ASN A 131 6.68 -9.01 -12.75
N ASN A 132 5.84 -9.83 -13.37
CA ASN A 132 5.73 -10.02 -14.82
C ASN A 132 4.42 -9.42 -15.39
N LEU A 133 3.87 -8.38 -14.75
CA LEU A 133 2.61 -7.74 -15.17
C LEU A 133 2.78 -7.04 -16.52
N SER A 134 1.73 -7.02 -17.32
CA SER A 134 1.73 -6.49 -18.69
C SER A 134 0.45 -5.70 -19.00
N GLY A 135 0.37 -5.13 -20.20
CA GLY A 135 -0.74 -4.25 -20.60
C GLY A 135 -0.57 -2.83 -20.10
N SER A 136 -1.58 -1.99 -20.31
CA SER A 136 -1.54 -0.57 -19.97
C SER A 136 -2.03 -0.26 -18.56
N LEU A 137 -1.68 0.94 -18.07
CA LEU A 137 -2.26 1.46 -16.84
C LEU A 137 -3.77 1.60 -16.99
N PRO A 138 -4.59 1.05 -16.06
CA PRO A 138 -6.03 1.22 -16.10
C PRO A 138 -6.43 2.70 -16.05
N PRO A 139 -7.32 3.18 -16.94
CA PRO A 139 -7.76 4.58 -16.94
C PRO A 139 -8.43 5.02 -15.62
N LEU A 140 -8.93 4.05 -14.84
CA LEU A 140 -9.58 4.24 -13.55
C LEU A 140 -8.60 4.43 -12.39
N ILE A 141 -7.28 4.36 -12.61
CA ILE A 141 -6.26 4.40 -11.54
C ILE A 141 -6.38 5.60 -10.59
N CYS A 142 -6.95 6.71 -11.08
CA CYS A 142 -7.18 7.93 -10.33
C CYS A 142 -8.63 8.17 -9.88
N ASN A 143 -9.49 7.16 -9.97
CA ASN A 143 -10.81 7.18 -9.32
C ASN A 143 -10.69 7.03 -7.80
N LEU A 144 -9.52 6.62 -7.32
CA LEU A 144 -9.22 6.49 -5.90
C LEU A 144 -8.78 7.84 -5.32
N PRO A 145 -9.60 8.50 -4.49
CA PRO A 145 -9.24 9.81 -3.96
C PRO A 145 -8.06 9.76 -2.98
N MET A 146 -7.73 8.59 -2.43
CA MET A 146 -6.73 8.43 -1.37
C MET A 146 -5.40 7.82 -1.83
N LEU A 147 -5.23 7.51 -3.12
CA LEU A 147 -4.00 6.89 -3.62
C LEU A 147 -2.81 7.85 -3.49
N GLN A 148 -1.82 7.46 -2.68
CA GLN A 148 -0.61 8.25 -2.43
C GLN A 148 0.66 7.56 -2.94
N ASN A 149 0.71 6.23 -2.86
CA ASN A 149 1.89 5.46 -3.22
C ASN A 149 1.55 4.45 -4.31
N LEU A 150 2.16 4.62 -5.48
CA LEU A 150 2.04 3.70 -6.60
C LEU A 150 3.43 3.30 -7.07
N ASP A 151 3.79 2.03 -6.85
CA ASP A 151 5.03 1.44 -7.34
C ASP A 151 4.72 0.20 -8.19
N LEU A 152 4.92 0.35 -9.50
CA LEU A 152 4.72 -0.66 -10.52
C LEU A 152 6.03 -0.96 -11.26
N SER A 153 7.17 -0.57 -10.67
CA SER A 153 8.48 -0.71 -11.31
C SER A 153 8.87 -2.17 -11.58
N ASN A 154 9.80 -2.39 -12.51
CA ASN A 154 10.32 -3.71 -12.85
C ASN A 154 9.20 -4.70 -13.19
N ASN A 155 8.46 -4.37 -14.25
CA ASN A 155 7.37 -5.17 -14.84
C ASN A 155 7.48 -5.10 -16.38
N SER A 156 6.46 -5.58 -17.10
CA SER A 156 6.32 -5.49 -18.56
C SER A 156 5.12 -4.64 -18.98
N LEU A 157 4.73 -3.64 -18.17
CA LEU A 157 3.64 -2.72 -18.48
C LEU A 157 3.99 -1.84 -19.68
N SER A 158 3.01 -1.50 -20.50
CA SER A 158 3.24 -0.84 -21.80
C SER A 158 2.16 0.18 -22.15
N GLY A 159 2.34 0.90 -23.26
CA GLY A 159 1.42 1.95 -23.72
C GLY A 159 1.77 3.31 -23.15
N SER A 160 0.91 4.31 -23.39
CA SER A 160 1.14 5.67 -22.92
C SER A 160 0.63 5.91 -21.50
N LEU A 161 1.14 6.96 -20.85
CA LEU A 161 0.59 7.44 -19.59
C LEU A 161 -0.82 8.00 -19.82
N PRO A 162 -1.85 7.53 -19.09
CA PRO A 162 -3.19 8.03 -19.28
C PRO A 162 -3.33 9.45 -18.73
N GLU A 163 -3.96 10.35 -19.50
CA GLU A 163 -4.29 11.72 -19.10
C GLU A 163 -5.07 11.81 -17.78
N ASN A 164 -5.78 10.73 -17.43
CA ASN A 164 -6.51 10.62 -16.16
C ASN A 164 -5.59 10.67 -14.94
N LEU A 165 -4.27 10.50 -15.09
CA LEU A 165 -3.28 10.70 -14.00
C LEU A 165 -3.39 12.09 -13.36
N LYS A 166 -3.86 13.11 -14.09
CA LYS A 166 -4.14 14.44 -13.53
C LYS A 166 -5.18 14.45 -12.41
N ASN A 167 -6.00 13.41 -12.31
CA ASN A 167 -7.03 13.28 -11.27
C ASN A 167 -6.50 12.69 -9.97
N CYS A 168 -5.29 12.09 -9.97
CA CYS A 168 -4.64 11.52 -8.79
C CYS A 168 -4.07 12.63 -7.88
N LYS A 169 -4.94 13.48 -7.32
CA LYS A 169 -4.54 14.71 -6.59
C LYS A 169 -3.75 14.43 -5.31
N GLN A 170 -3.93 13.27 -4.69
CA GLN A 170 -3.23 12.88 -3.46
C GLN A 170 -1.93 12.13 -3.73
N LEU A 171 -1.57 11.86 -4.99
CA LEU A 171 -0.41 11.05 -5.33
C LEU A 171 0.88 11.74 -4.87
N GLN A 172 1.69 10.99 -4.12
CA GLN A 172 2.97 11.44 -3.58
C GLN A 172 4.13 10.71 -4.24
N ARG A 173 3.98 9.41 -4.52
CA ARG A 173 5.02 8.58 -5.10
C ARG A 173 4.47 7.85 -6.33
N LEU A 174 5.07 8.13 -7.49
CA LEU A 174 4.79 7.45 -8.75
C LEU A 174 6.09 6.85 -9.27
N ILE A 175 6.19 5.52 -9.22
CA ILE A 175 7.37 4.78 -9.65
C ILE A 175 6.94 3.76 -10.71
N LEU A 176 7.32 4.03 -11.95
CA LEU A 176 7.01 3.23 -13.13
C LEU A 176 8.29 2.72 -13.83
N ALA A 177 9.44 2.86 -13.16
CA ALA A 177 10.74 2.54 -13.73
C ALA A 177 10.84 1.09 -14.23
N GLN A 178 11.68 0.83 -15.23
CA GLN A 178 11.92 -0.53 -15.75
C GLN A 178 10.61 -1.20 -16.23
N ASN A 179 9.97 -0.58 -17.20
CA ASN A 179 8.78 -1.07 -17.89
C ASN A 179 8.94 -0.82 -19.41
N LYS A 180 7.85 -0.92 -20.17
CA LYS A 180 7.78 -0.69 -21.62
C LYS A 180 6.80 0.44 -21.96
N PHE A 181 6.65 1.42 -21.07
CA PHE A 181 5.79 2.58 -21.34
C PHE A 181 6.38 3.41 -22.48
N SER A 182 5.54 3.90 -23.39
CA SER A 182 5.96 4.55 -24.61
C SER A 182 5.09 5.76 -24.96
N GLY A 183 5.49 6.48 -26.01
CA GLY A 183 4.87 7.75 -26.39
C GLY A 183 5.40 8.93 -25.57
N GLN A 184 4.75 10.08 -25.72
CA GLN A 184 5.15 11.31 -25.04
C GLN A 184 4.72 11.32 -23.58
N ILE A 185 5.55 11.92 -22.73
CA ILE A 185 5.18 12.23 -21.35
C ILE A 185 4.13 13.35 -21.39
N PRO A 186 2.89 13.15 -20.91
CA PRO A 186 1.86 14.16 -21.09
C PRO A 186 2.03 15.35 -20.15
N GLY A 187 2.15 16.56 -20.72
CA GLY A 187 2.37 17.78 -19.93
C GLY A 187 1.18 18.19 -19.05
N GLY A 188 -0.04 17.75 -19.35
CA GLY A 188 -1.25 18.14 -18.61
C GLY A 188 -1.38 17.55 -17.21
N ILE A 189 -0.57 16.54 -16.86
CA ILE A 189 -0.66 15.79 -15.60
C ILE A 189 0.02 16.53 -14.45
N TRP A 190 1.20 17.06 -14.69
CA TRP A 190 2.12 17.59 -13.66
C TRP A 190 1.56 18.81 -12.90
N PRO A 191 0.89 19.78 -13.55
CA PRO A 191 0.28 20.92 -12.86
C PRO A 191 -0.81 20.54 -11.83
N LYS A 192 -1.39 19.34 -11.96
CA LYS A 192 -2.49 18.85 -11.12
C LYS A 192 -2.02 17.90 -10.01
N THR A 193 -0.80 17.36 -10.09
CA THR A 193 -0.22 16.40 -9.14
C THR A 193 0.70 17.08 -8.14
N LYS A 194 0.21 18.14 -7.50
CA LYS A 194 1.02 19.03 -6.63
C LYS A 194 1.61 18.37 -5.38
N ASN A 195 1.12 17.20 -4.98
CA ASN A 195 1.61 16.47 -3.82
C ASN A 195 2.75 15.49 -4.16
N LEU A 196 3.14 15.39 -5.43
CA LEU A 196 4.14 14.43 -5.87
C LEU A 196 5.52 14.81 -5.31
N VAL A 197 6.09 13.93 -4.50
CA VAL A 197 7.42 14.07 -3.89
C VAL A 197 8.48 13.20 -4.57
N GLN A 198 8.03 12.13 -5.24
CA GLN A 198 8.88 11.17 -5.97
C GLN A 198 8.24 10.79 -7.31
N LEU A 199 8.99 10.97 -8.38
CA LEU A 199 8.66 10.55 -9.74
C LEU A 199 9.84 9.78 -10.34
N ASP A 200 9.61 8.52 -10.70
CA ASP A 200 10.59 7.71 -11.43
C ASP A 200 9.93 7.05 -12.64
N LEU A 201 10.31 7.51 -13.84
CA LEU A 201 9.89 7.01 -15.14
C LEU A 201 11.06 6.39 -15.91
N SER A 202 12.18 6.13 -15.24
CA SER A 202 13.40 5.67 -15.90
C SER A 202 13.29 4.28 -16.53
N SER A 203 14.16 3.98 -17.48
CA SER A 203 14.21 2.66 -18.13
C SER A 203 12.85 2.26 -18.73
N ASN A 204 12.34 3.10 -19.62
CA ASN A 204 11.12 2.91 -20.39
C ASN A 204 11.40 3.29 -21.86
N GLU A 205 10.34 3.35 -22.67
CA GLU A 205 10.39 3.69 -24.09
C GLU A 205 9.75 5.07 -24.37
N PHE A 206 9.70 5.98 -23.38
CA PHE A 206 9.15 7.32 -23.56
C PHE A 206 9.94 8.11 -24.61
N ASN A 207 9.24 8.91 -25.42
CA ASN A 207 9.84 9.69 -26.50
C ASN A 207 9.33 11.14 -26.52
N GLY A 208 9.88 11.95 -27.44
CA GLY A 208 9.58 13.37 -27.52
C GLY A 208 10.31 14.20 -26.46
N SER A 209 9.90 15.45 -26.28
CA SER A 209 10.52 16.37 -25.33
C SER A 209 10.04 16.17 -23.91
N ILE A 210 10.85 16.64 -22.95
CA ILE A 210 10.46 16.69 -21.55
C ILE A 210 9.46 17.84 -21.38
N PRO A 211 8.24 17.61 -20.87
CA PRO A 211 7.27 18.69 -20.70
C PRO A 211 7.79 19.73 -19.71
N ASN A 212 7.81 21.00 -20.11
CA ASN A 212 8.15 22.13 -19.24
C ASN A 212 7.28 22.20 -17.97
N THR A 213 6.05 21.67 -18.02
CA THR A 213 5.15 21.61 -16.87
C THR A 213 5.66 20.70 -15.73
N ILE A 214 6.70 19.88 -15.94
CA ILE A 214 7.40 19.18 -14.85
C ILE A 214 8.01 20.17 -13.85
N GLU A 215 8.32 21.40 -14.27
CA GLU A 215 8.76 22.48 -13.39
C GLU A 215 7.71 22.87 -12.34
N GLU A 216 6.43 22.60 -12.59
CA GLU A 216 5.34 22.93 -11.66
C GLU A 216 5.19 21.93 -10.49
N LEU A 217 6.02 20.88 -10.46
CA LEU A 217 6.08 19.89 -9.38
C LEU A 217 6.79 20.44 -8.13
N ASN A 218 6.19 21.45 -7.51
CA ASN A 218 6.79 22.18 -6.38
C ASN A 218 7.06 21.32 -5.12
N SER A 219 6.34 20.21 -4.94
CA SER A 219 6.54 19.29 -3.81
C SER A 219 7.65 18.26 -4.04
N LEU A 220 8.19 18.19 -5.26
CA LEU A 220 9.23 17.24 -5.62
C LEU A 220 10.45 17.47 -4.73
N SER A 221 10.89 16.41 -4.07
CA SER A 221 11.88 16.52 -3.00
C SER A 221 12.71 15.27 -2.78
N MET A 222 12.27 14.12 -3.30
CA MET A 222 12.96 12.86 -3.12
C MET A 222 13.71 12.45 -4.39
N ILE A 223 12.99 12.16 -5.47
CA ILE A 223 13.55 11.62 -6.72
C ILE A 223 12.78 12.21 -7.90
N LEU A 224 13.52 12.69 -8.91
CA LEU A 224 13.06 12.87 -10.28
C LEU A 224 14.00 12.06 -11.16
N ASN A 225 13.50 11.02 -11.82
CA ASN A 225 14.32 10.19 -12.69
C ASN A 225 13.59 9.86 -13.99
N LEU A 226 14.13 10.39 -15.09
CA LEU A 226 13.62 10.20 -16.46
C LEU A 226 14.64 9.47 -17.35
N SER A 227 15.76 9.00 -16.77
CA SER A 227 16.89 8.42 -17.51
C SER A 227 16.51 7.13 -18.26
N TYR A 228 17.33 6.72 -19.23
CA TYR A 228 17.12 5.51 -20.02
C TYR A 228 15.74 5.47 -20.70
N ASN A 229 15.43 6.54 -21.44
CA ASN A 229 14.28 6.67 -22.33
C ASN A 229 14.75 7.21 -23.69
N HIS A 230 13.86 7.31 -24.67
CA HIS A 230 14.09 7.92 -25.98
C HIS A 230 13.71 9.40 -26.02
N LEU A 231 13.87 10.11 -24.90
CA LEU A 231 13.54 11.52 -24.77
C LEU A 231 14.55 12.38 -25.54
N SER A 232 14.04 13.34 -26.30
CA SER A 232 14.83 14.42 -26.89
C SER A 232 14.87 15.57 -25.90
N ALA A 233 16.04 16.13 -25.63
CA ALA A 233 16.17 17.33 -24.81
C ALA A 233 17.08 18.33 -25.50
N ASP A 234 16.67 19.61 -25.50
CA ASP A 234 17.56 20.69 -25.89
C ASP A 234 18.47 21.10 -24.72
N ALA A 235 19.41 22.01 -24.99
CA ALA A 235 20.37 22.45 -23.98
C ALA A 235 19.71 23.16 -22.78
N ALA A 236 18.56 23.81 -22.99
CA ALA A 236 17.82 24.47 -21.92
C ALA A 236 17.12 23.41 -21.03
N GLU A 237 16.43 22.44 -21.64
CA GLU A 237 15.77 21.34 -20.93
C GLU A 237 16.76 20.54 -20.06
N LEU A 238 17.96 20.24 -20.58
CA LEU A 238 19.00 19.54 -19.81
C LEU A 238 19.54 20.37 -18.65
N ALA A 239 19.74 21.68 -18.85
CA ALA A 239 20.18 22.58 -17.78
C ALA A 239 19.14 22.64 -16.66
N PHE A 240 17.85 22.68 -16.99
CA PHE A 240 16.77 22.69 -16.00
C PHE A 240 16.66 21.38 -15.23
N LEU A 241 16.71 20.23 -15.91
CA LEU A 241 16.75 18.94 -15.22
C LEU A 241 17.95 18.86 -14.26
N GLY A 242 19.11 19.37 -14.68
CA GLY A 242 20.28 19.49 -13.81
C GLY A 242 19.99 20.31 -12.55
N LEU A 243 19.37 21.48 -12.68
CA LEU A 243 18.98 22.33 -11.56
C LEU A 243 17.98 21.64 -10.61
N ILE A 244 16.98 20.95 -11.14
CA ILE A 244 16.00 20.20 -10.33
C ILE A 244 16.70 19.07 -9.56
N ILE A 245 17.59 18.31 -10.20
CA ILE A 245 18.35 17.24 -9.56
C ILE A 245 19.24 17.82 -8.44
N VAL A 246 19.92 18.94 -8.69
CA VAL A 246 20.73 19.64 -7.69
C VAL A 246 19.86 20.14 -6.53
N TYR A 247 18.69 20.73 -6.81
CA TYR A 247 17.73 21.16 -5.79
C TYR A 247 17.26 19.98 -4.92
N ILE A 248 16.87 18.85 -5.54
CA ILE A 248 16.48 17.64 -4.82
C ILE A 248 17.63 17.11 -3.97
N TYR A 249 18.85 17.07 -4.52
CA TYR A 249 20.05 16.66 -3.80
C TYR A 249 20.27 17.54 -2.55
N TRP A 250 20.19 18.87 -2.69
CA TRP A 250 20.34 19.79 -1.56
C TRP A 250 19.20 19.68 -0.56
N LYS A 251 17.95 19.55 -1.01
CA LYS A 251 16.80 19.36 -0.12
C LYS A 251 16.93 18.07 0.70
N LYS A 252 17.38 16.98 0.06
CA LYS A 252 17.71 15.72 0.74
C LYS A 252 18.90 15.87 1.68
N LYS A 253 19.90 16.67 1.29
CA LYS A 253 21.04 17.02 2.14
C LYS A 253 20.62 17.86 3.35
N ASP A 254 19.70 18.80 3.22
CA ASP A 254 19.14 19.58 4.33
C ASP A 254 18.29 18.71 5.25
N LEU A 255 17.53 17.76 4.70
CA LEU A 255 16.85 16.73 5.48
C LEU A 255 17.82 15.82 6.25
N SER A 256 19.02 15.56 5.71
CA SER A 256 20.03 14.70 6.36
C SER A 256 21.01 15.46 7.27
N ASN A 257 21.33 16.72 6.97
CA ASN A 257 22.13 17.63 7.79
C ASN A 257 21.29 18.35 8.84
N GLY A 258 19.96 18.35 8.69
CA GLY A 258 18.99 18.77 9.70
C GLY A 258 18.91 17.84 10.91
N CYS A 259 19.63 16.72 10.90
CA CYS A 259 19.86 15.88 12.07
C CYS A 259 21.33 15.94 12.52
N SER A 260 21.74 17.08 13.08
CA SER A 260 22.81 17.07 14.09
C SER A 260 22.23 16.59 15.42
N CYS A 261 22.22 15.28 15.64
CA CYS A 261 21.85 14.66 16.91
C CYS A 261 22.93 14.83 18.00
N THR A 262 23.45 16.06 18.16
CA THR A 262 24.26 16.44 19.34
C THR A 262 23.65 17.59 20.14
N GLY A 263 22.46 18.08 19.74
CA GLY A 263 21.60 18.85 20.62
C GLY A 263 20.73 17.91 21.46
N LYS A 264 21.16 17.57 22.68
CA LYS A 264 20.25 17.05 23.71
C LYS A 264 19.21 18.12 24.04
N ARG A 265 18.11 18.15 23.29
CA ARG A 265 16.83 18.68 23.76
C ARG A 265 15.84 17.53 23.77
N THR A 266 15.86 16.79 24.86
CA THR A 266 14.72 15.97 25.27
C THR A 266 13.55 16.91 25.53
N PHE A 267 12.69 17.12 24.54
CA PHE A 267 11.31 17.51 24.82
C PHE A 267 10.59 16.25 25.29
N GLY A 268 10.70 15.98 26.59
CA GLY A 268 10.03 14.86 27.23
C GLY A 268 8.53 15.13 27.31
N PHE A 269 7.78 14.70 26.31
CA PHE A 269 6.35 14.45 26.49
C PHE A 269 6.20 13.07 27.12
N ASN A 270 5.71 13.02 28.36
CA ASN A 270 5.27 11.76 28.96
C ASN A 270 3.90 11.42 28.36
N ILE A 271 3.90 10.70 27.25
CA ILE A 271 2.68 10.19 26.62
C ILE A 271 2.26 8.93 27.40
N GLU A 272 1.11 8.97 28.06
CA GLU A 272 0.53 7.81 28.73
C GLU A 272 0.03 6.77 27.71
N LEU A 273 0.07 5.49 28.08
CA LEU A 273 -0.32 4.37 27.22
C LEU A 273 -1.75 4.50 26.67
N ASP A 274 -2.63 5.19 27.40
CA ASP A 274 -4.02 5.43 27.00
C ASP A 274 -4.15 6.45 25.85
N GLU A 275 -3.24 7.43 25.74
CA GLU A 275 -3.19 8.34 24.59
C GLU A 275 -2.70 7.62 23.33
N LEU A 276 -1.78 6.66 23.48
CA LEU A 276 -1.30 5.80 22.40
C LEU A 276 -2.40 4.87 21.84
N LEU A 277 -3.33 4.44 22.69
CA LEU A 277 -4.46 3.60 22.27
C LEU A 277 -5.57 4.40 21.58
N ARG A 278 -5.68 5.70 21.85
CA ARG A 278 -6.63 6.61 21.18
C ARG A 278 -6.11 7.15 19.85
N ALA A 279 -4.79 7.31 19.70
CA ALA A 279 -4.18 7.78 18.47
C ALA A 279 -4.22 6.71 17.36
N SER A 280 -4.52 7.13 16.14
CA SER A 280 -4.44 6.28 14.95
C SER A 280 -2.98 5.98 14.60
N ALA A 281 -2.42 4.95 15.23
CA ALA A 281 -1.03 4.54 15.01
C ALA A 281 -0.87 3.69 13.74
N TYR A 282 0.04 4.09 12.85
CA TYR A 282 0.46 3.33 11.67
C TYR A 282 1.90 2.84 11.84
N VAL A 283 2.16 1.55 11.63
CA VAL A 283 3.51 1.00 11.74
C VAL A 283 4.34 1.47 10.54
N LEU A 284 5.38 2.27 10.79
CA LEU A 284 6.32 2.73 9.78
C LEU A 284 7.43 1.71 9.49
N GLY A 285 7.77 0.88 10.47
CA GLY A 285 8.81 -0.15 10.30
C GLY A 285 9.05 -0.99 11.54
N LYS A 286 9.54 -2.21 11.33
CA LYS A 286 9.93 -3.16 12.39
C LYS A 286 11.37 -3.62 12.15
N SER A 287 12.20 -3.53 13.18
CA SER A 287 13.58 -4.05 13.19
C SER A 287 13.87 -4.79 14.50
N GLY A 288 15.05 -5.42 14.61
CA GLY A 288 15.52 -6.03 15.86
C GLY A 288 15.67 -5.03 17.02
N LEU A 289 15.58 -3.72 16.76
CA LEU A 289 15.71 -2.65 17.74
C LEU A 289 14.35 -2.04 18.17
N GLY A 290 13.22 -2.58 17.69
CA GLY A 290 11.87 -2.16 18.07
C GLY A 290 10.94 -1.88 16.89
N ILE A 291 9.70 -1.47 17.20
CA ILE A 291 8.67 -1.06 16.24
C ILE A 291 8.56 0.47 16.27
N VAL A 292 8.51 1.07 15.09
CA VAL A 292 8.33 2.50 14.90
C VAL A 292 6.94 2.76 14.35
N TYR A 293 6.23 3.72 14.94
CA TYR A 293 4.87 4.10 14.63
C TYR A 293 4.84 5.56 14.17
N LYS A 294 4.05 5.87 13.15
CA LYS A 294 3.54 7.20 12.90
C LYS A 294 2.24 7.32 13.68
N MET A 295 2.11 8.35 14.49
CA MET A 295 0.86 8.67 15.17
C MET A 295 0.49 10.11 14.86
N VAL A 296 -0.79 10.43 14.93
CA VAL A 296 -1.29 11.81 14.87
C VAL A 296 -1.86 12.12 16.24
N LEU A 297 -1.31 13.13 16.91
CA LEU A 297 -1.79 13.61 18.20
C LEU A 297 -3.17 14.26 18.03
N GLU A 298 -3.92 14.42 19.14
CA GLU A 298 -5.26 15.04 19.09
C GLU A 298 -5.26 16.47 18.52
N ASN A 299 -4.13 17.17 18.62
CA ASN A 299 -3.92 18.49 18.03
C ASN A 299 -3.59 18.45 16.52
N GLY A 300 -3.65 17.27 15.89
CA GLY A 300 -3.41 17.07 14.46
C GLY A 300 -1.93 16.97 14.06
N VAL A 301 -0.99 17.05 15.02
CA VAL A 301 0.45 16.96 14.73
C VAL A 301 0.86 15.50 14.53
N PRO A 302 1.44 15.12 13.37
CA PRO A 302 2.01 13.80 13.19
C PRO A 302 3.34 13.69 13.94
N VAL A 303 3.52 12.66 14.76
CA VAL A 303 4.77 12.37 15.46
C VAL A 303 5.20 10.92 15.23
N VAL A 304 6.50 10.66 15.32
CA VAL A 304 7.06 9.31 15.19
C VAL A 304 7.42 8.79 16.56
N VAL A 305 6.85 7.65 16.92
CA VAL A 305 7.09 7.02 18.22
C VAL A 305 7.72 5.67 18.03
N ARG A 306 8.79 5.44 18.78
CA ARG A 306 9.45 4.14 18.81
C ARG A 306 9.20 3.45 20.13
N ARG A 307 8.75 2.20 20.06
CA ARG A 307 8.67 1.32 21.23
C ARG A 307 10.06 0.78 21.54
N LEU A 308 10.64 1.23 22.64
CA LEU A 308 11.90 0.70 23.17
C LEU A 308 11.61 -0.70 23.76
N GLY A 309 12.24 -1.74 23.21
CA GLY A 309 11.80 -3.14 23.30
C GLY A 309 11.81 -3.81 24.69
N GLU A 310 11.30 -5.05 24.69
CA GLU A 310 11.12 -5.98 25.82
C GLU A 310 12.39 -6.81 26.11
N GLY A 311 12.87 -6.83 27.36
CA GLY A 311 13.86 -7.80 27.85
C GLY A 311 14.46 -7.52 29.25
N GLY A 312 14.03 -8.26 30.31
CA GLY A 312 14.66 -8.33 31.65
C GLY A 312 13.83 -8.01 32.93
N SER A 313 13.13 -8.99 33.48
CA SER A 313 12.82 -9.17 34.93
C SER A 313 12.39 -8.01 35.86
N ASP A 314 11.74 -6.93 35.42
CA ASP A 314 11.16 -5.96 36.37
C ASP A 314 9.87 -5.28 35.88
N GLN A 315 8.91 -5.20 36.79
CA GLN A 315 7.48 -4.92 36.60
C GLN A 315 7.12 -3.48 36.18
N GLN A 316 8.09 -2.67 35.74
CA GLN A 316 7.90 -1.27 35.30
C GLN A 316 8.03 -1.05 33.77
N ARG A 317 8.10 -2.11 32.97
CA ARG A 317 8.51 -2.04 31.55
C ARG A 317 7.50 -1.48 30.54
N TYR A 318 6.24 -1.24 30.91
CA TYR A 318 5.20 -0.90 29.92
C TYR A 318 5.00 0.59 29.64
N ARG A 319 5.89 1.49 30.09
CA ARG A 319 5.58 2.93 30.14
C ARG A 319 6.61 3.89 29.53
N LYS A 320 7.62 3.40 28.80
CA LYS A 320 8.64 4.29 28.22
C LYS A 320 8.57 4.30 26.70
N PHE A 321 7.98 5.37 26.18
CA PHE A 321 7.97 5.73 24.78
C PHE A 321 8.89 6.93 24.60
N ALA A 322 9.69 6.91 23.53
CA ALA A 322 10.41 8.09 23.08
C ALA A 322 9.67 8.60 21.84
N ALA A 323 9.15 9.81 21.94
CA ALA A 323 8.58 10.55 20.81
C ALA A 323 9.67 11.49 20.30
N GLU A 324 9.91 11.43 18.99
CA GLU A 324 10.70 12.41 18.27
C GLU A 324 9.71 13.17 17.38
N VAL A 325 9.69 14.50 17.51
CA VAL A 325 8.89 15.42 16.68
C VAL A 325 9.66 15.73 15.42
#